data_AF-A0A920F7V5-F1
#
_entry.id   AF-A0A920F7V5-F1
#
_cell.length_a   1.000
_cell.length_b   1.000
_cell.length_c   1.000
_cell.angle_alpha   90.00
_cell.angle_beta   90.00
_cell.angle_gamma   90.00
#
_symmetry.space_group_name_H-M   'P 1'
#
loop_
_entity.id
_entity.type
_entity.pdbx_description
1 polymer ?
#
loop_
_entity_poly.entity_id
_entity_poly.type
_entity_poly.pdbx_seq_one_letter_code
_entity_poly.pdbx_strand_id
1 'polypeptide(L)'
;MGQGAVLVVDITKAFTKTKPHKYINDEFHKLHKVTYGRAFEYHSVELMTARVSASASTTRNNLQPMAQQQNLKRSKIQKREIRLPNSTKNCNVNVYRRETLSAGKVIRGPAIIEEGQSTTVVPENTKLTVSPQGGLVIDILDTKKLSKKLETDLNNPIHLEILWNQLISAVDEAAASLLRSAFSTVVRESYDFSCVVTDEQGNALVQATDSIPSFIGTLPDTVKHFIRRFPSETLFPGDILITNDPHMGTGHLLIFPFVDQFSMVQKL
;
A
#
# COMPACT_ATOMS: atom_id res chain seq x y z
N MET A 1 -17.67 23.79 -7.74
CA MET A 1 -18.52 22.61 -7.48
C MET A 1 -18.15 21.56 -8.51
N GLY A 2 -17.74 20.36 -8.08
CA GLY A 2 -17.23 19.33 -9.01
C GLY A 2 -16.27 18.30 -8.39
N GLN A 3 -15.78 18.47 -7.16
CA GLN A 3 -15.12 17.36 -6.48
C GLN A 3 -16.17 16.38 -5.99
N GLY A 4 -16.23 15.19 -6.58
CA GLY A 4 -17.01 14.10 -6.01
C GLY A 4 -16.24 13.29 -4.95
N ALA A 5 -15.21 13.88 -4.34
CA ALA A 5 -14.45 13.27 -3.26
C ALA A 5 -15.10 13.65 -1.91
N VAL A 6 -15.99 12.76 -1.42
CA VAL A 6 -16.62 12.91 -0.11
C VAL A 6 -15.61 12.49 0.97
N LEU A 7 -15.21 13.43 1.83
CA LEU A 7 -14.38 13.14 2.99
C LEU A 7 -15.23 13.02 4.25
N VAL A 8 -14.94 12.02 5.07
CA VAL A 8 -15.57 11.85 6.40
C VAL A 8 -14.71 12.57 7.43
N VAL A 9 -15.25 13.66 7.99
CA VAL A 9 -14.58 14.49 9.01
C VAL A 9 -15.23 14.23 10.37
N ASP A 10 -14.41 13.99 11.40
CA ASP A 10 -14.88 13.99 12.78
C ASP A 10 -15.15 15.44 13.25
N ILE A 11 -16.43 15.77 13.38
CA ILE A 11 -16.90 17.08 13.81
C ILE A 11 -17.27 17.16 15.29
N THR A 12 -17.02 16.13 16.10
CA THR A 12 -17.43 16.09 17.52
C THR A 12 -16.89 17.28 18.31
N LYS A 13 -15.65 17.70 18.02
CA LYS A 13 -15.06 18.88 18.65
C LYS A 13 -15.70 20.19 18.21
N ALA A 14 -16.33 20.26 17.04
CA ALA A 14 -16.96 21.47 16.52
C ALA A 14 -18.06 22.00 17.46
N PHE A 15 -18.83 21.09 18.09
CA PHE A 15 -19.91 21.43 19.02
C PHE A 15 -19.45 22.19 20.28
N THR A 16 -18.16 22.18 20.59
CA THR A 16 -17.57 22.89 21.74
C THR A 16 -16.88 24.20 21.35
N LYS A 17 -16.87 24.57 20.07
CA LYS A 17 -16.18 25.76 19.57
C LYS A 17 -17.13 26.95 19.43
N THR A 18 -16.59 28.14 19.61
CA THR A 18 -17.31 29.42 19.40
C THR A 18 -17.70 29.66 17.95
N LYS A 19 -16.97 29.07 16.99
CA LYS A 19 -17.27 29.11 15.54
C LYS A 19 -17.22 27.69 14.95
N PRO A 20 -18.29 26.88 15.11
CA PRO A 20 -18.29 25.48 14.68
C PRO A 20 -18.09 25.32 13.18
N HIS A 21 -18.69 26.20 12.37
CA HIS A 21 -18.54 26.20 10.91
C HIS A 21 -17.08 26.35 10.48
N LYS A 22 -16.33 27.25 11.14
CA LYS A 22 -14.91 27.46 10.83
C LYS A 22 -14.08 26.22 11.18
N TYR A 23 -14.35 25.62 12.34
CA TYR A 23 -13.67 24.38 12.74
C TYR A 23 -13.89 23.24 11.74
N ILE A 24 -15.13 23.05 11.29
CA ILE A 24 -15.48 22.01 10.30
C ILE A 24 -14.73 22.27 8.98
N ASN A 25 -14.70 23.52 8.54
CA ASN A 25 -14.00 23.92 7.33
C ASN A 25 -12.49 23.65 7.41
N ASP A 26 -11.87 24.06 8.53
CA ASP A 26 -10.43 23.89 8.76
C ASP A 26 -10.04 22.40 8.83
N GLU A 27 -10.82 21.57 9.54
CA GLU A 27 -10.58 20.13 9.62
C GLU A 27 -10.81 19.42 8.27
N PHE A 28 -11.80 19.84 7.49
CA PHE A 28 -11.99 19.34 6.12
C PHE A 28 -10.76 19.64 5.25
N HIS A 29 -10.28 20.89 5.23
CA HIS A 29 -9.12 21.26 4.43
C HIS A 29 -7.84 20.57 4.89
N LYS A 30 -7.66 20.41 6.20
CA LYS A 30 -6.54 19.65 6.77
C LYS A 30 -6.58 18.19 6.31
N LEU A 31 -7.73 17.54 6.40
CA LEU A 31 -7.90 16.16 5.93
C LEU A 31 -7.70 16.06 4.42
N HIS A 32 -8.26 16.99 3.65
CA HIS A 32 -8.11 17.04 2.21
C HIS A 32 -6.64 17.20 1.80
N LYS A 33 -5.86 18.02 2.51
CA LYS A 33 -4.40 18.16 2.29
C LYS A 33 -3.63 16.89 2.60
N VAL A 34 -4.00 16.16 3.65
CA VAL A 34 -3.39 14.86 3.98
C VAL A 34 -3.73 13.79 2.96
N THR A 35 -5.00 13.72 2.52
CA THR A 35 -5.48 12.68 1.60
C THR A 35 -5.08 12.93 0.14
N TYR A 36 -5.04 14.18 -0.30
CA TYR A 36 -4.86 14.55 -1.71
C TYR A 36 -3.67 15.50 -1.97
N GLY A 37 -2.84 15.80 -0.95
CA GLY A 37 -1.65 16.64 -1.08
C GLY A 37 -1.89 18.14 -1.24
N ARG A 38 -3.14 18.60 -1.33
CA ARG A 38 -3.53 20.02 -1.49
C ARG A 38 -4.83 20.33 -0.77
N ALA A 39 -5.16 21.61 -0.56
CA ALA A 39 -6.46 22.06 -0.06
C ALA A 39 -6.97 23.25 -0.89
N PHE A 40 -8.28 23.31 -1.13
CA PHE A 40 -8.93 24.39 -1.86
C PHE A 40 -9.55 25.41 -0.91
N GLU A 41 -8.72 26.14 -0.17
CA GLU A 41 -9.15 27.05 0.90
C GLU A 41 -10.04 28.21 0.39
N TYR A 42 -9.98 28.52 -0.90
CA TYR A 42 -10.78 29.56 -1.54
C TYR A 42 -12.17 29.09 -2.00
N HIS A 43 -12.48 27.80 -1.91
CA HIS A 43 -13.77 27.23 -2.32
C HIS A 43 -14.63 26.91 -1.11
N SER A 44 -15.94 27.12 -1.24
CA SER A 44 -16.91 26.74 -0.22
C SER A 44 -16.97 25.21 -0.05
N VAL A 45 -16.88 24.74 1.18
CA VAL A 45 -17.11 23.34 1.55
C VAL A 45 -18.62 23.09 1.65
N GLU A 46 -19.10 22.02 1.02
CA GLU A 46 -20.50 21.61 1.06
C GLU A 46 -20.66 20.39 1.97
N LEU A 47 -21.59 20.45 2.92
CA LEU A 47 -21.91 19.33 3.81
C LEU A 47 -22.96 18.44 3.14
N MET A 48 -22.55 17.23 2.77
CA MET A 48 -23.43 16.29 2.06
C MET A 48 -24.25 15.40 3.01
N THR A 49 -23.64 14.91 4.08
CA THR A 49 -24.30 14.00 5.02
C THR A 49 -23.69 14.19 6.41
N ALA A 50 -24.55 14.26 7.42
CA ALA A 50 -24.16 14.19 8.82
C ALA A 50 -24.49 12.80 9.37
N ARG A 51 -23.52 12.13 9.99
CA ARG A 51 -23.72 10.84 10.66
C ARG A 51 -23.49 11.00 12.16
N VAL A 52 -24.42 10.49 12.96
CA VAL A 52 -24.29 10.39 14.42
C VAL A 52 -24.16 8.92 14.79
N SER A 53 -23.15 8.58 15.59
CA SER A 53 -23.00 7.27 16.19
C SER A 53 -23.15 7.40 17.70
N ALA A 54 -24.08 6.65 18.28
CA ALA A 54 -24.24 6.51 19.73
C ALA A 54 -23.76 5.12 20.12
N SER A 55 -22.90 5.04 21.12
CA SER A 55 -22.47 3.78 21.72
C SER A 55 -22.75 3.84 23.22
N ALA A 56 -23.26 2.73 23.77
CA ALA A 56 -23.40 2.54 25.20
C ALA A 56 -22.36 1.51 25.63
N SER A 57 -21.69 1.78 26.77
CA SER A 57 -20.78 0.80 27.33
C SER A 57 -21.60 -0.38 27.82
N THR A 58 -21.55 -1.50 27.10
CA THR A 58 -22.00 -2.77 27.64
C THR A 58 -20.90 -3.34 28.52
N THR A 59 -21.26 -4.07 29.56
CA THR A 59 -20.30 -4.89 30.28
C THR A 59 -19.88 -6.00 29.33
N ARG A 60 -18.78 -5.79 28.60
CA ARG A 60 -18.12 -6.88 27.92
C ARG A 60 -17.53 -7.75 29.02
N ASN A 61 -18.28 -8.74 29.48
CA ASN A 61 -17.69 -9.82 30.27
C ASN A 61 -16.47 -10.26 29.48
N ASN A 62 -15.33 -10.35 30.17
CA ASN A 62 -14.06 -10.66 29.56
C ASN A 62 -14.13 -12.12 29.09
N LEU A 63 -14.80 -12.34 27.96
CA LEU A 63 -14.99 -13.63 27.30
C LEU A 63 -13.72 -14.07 26.60
N GLN A 64 -12.64 -13.29 26.68
CA GLN A 64 -11.35 -13.75 26.21
C GLN A 64 -10.95 -14.92 27.10
N PRO A 65 -10.94 -16.16 26.57
CA PRO A 65 -10.44 -17.28 27.33
C PRO A 65 -9.00 -16.93 27.68
N MET A 66 -8.70 -16.86 28.98
CA MET A 66 -7.30 -16.93 29.40
C MET A 66 -6.74 -18.23 28.84
N ALA A 67 -5.48 -18.23 28.41
CA ALA A 67 -4.84 -19.47 27.99
C ALA A 67 -4.92 -20.46 29.16
N GLN A 68 -5.88 -21.39 29.10
CA GLN A 68 -5.99 -22.44 30.09
C GLN A 68 -4.70 -23.26 30.00
N GLN A 69 -4.02 -23.41 31.12
CA GLN A 69 -3.06 -24.48 31.27
C GLN A 69 -3.84 -25.78 31.17
N GLN A 70 -3.95 -26.34 29.96
CA GLN A 70 -4.29 -27.74 29.88
C GLN A 70 -3.16 -28.48 30.57
N ASN A 71 -3.49 -29.21 31.63
CA ASN A 71 -2.57 -30.08 32.37
C ASN A 71 -2.28 -31.33 31.52
N LEU A 72 -1.92 -31.11 30.24
CA LEU A 72 -1.49 -32.12 29.32
C LEU A 72 -0.08 -32.51 29.73
N LYS A 73 0.11 -33.81 30.04
CA LYS A 73 1.43 -34.43 30.15
C LYS A 73 2.32 -33.85 29.05
N ARG A 74 3.46 -33.26 29.42
CA ARG A 74 4.42 -32.66 28.47
C ARG A 74 4.52 -33.54 27.23
N SER A 75 3.98 -33.07 26.10
CA SER A 75 4.11 -33.81 24.85
C SER A 75 5.59 -33.85 24.49
N LYS A 76 6.07 -35.03 24.07
CA LYS A 76 7.46 -35.18 23.65
C LYS A 76 7.66 -34.28 22.43
N ILE A 77 8.58 -33.33 22.53
CA ILE A 77 8.95 -32.46 21.41
C ILE A 77 9.47 -33.36 20.29
N GLN A 78 8.78 -33.36 19.16
CA GLN A 78 9.20 -34.09 17.98
C GLN A 78 10.22 -33.25 17.22
N LYS A 79 11.13 -33.90 16.49
CA LYS A 79 12.01 -33.23 15.54
C LYS A 79 11.56 -33.59 14.13
N ARG A 80 11.50 -32.61 13.25
CA ARG A 80 11.21 -32.81 11.83
C ARG A 80 12.24 -32.07 11.01
N GLU A 81 12.74 -32.73 9.97
CA GLU A 81 13.56 -32.09 8.97
C GLU A 81 12.66 -31.29 8.02
N ILE A 82 12.95 -30.00 7.86
CA ILE A 82 12.21 -29.13 6.95
C ILE A 82 13.18 -28.32 6.09
N ARG A 83 12.65 -27.76 5.00
CA ARG A 83 13.31 -26.76 4.19
C ARG A 83 12.53 -25.45 4.29
N LEU A 84 13.17 -24.41 4.80
CA LEU A 84 12.56 -23.07 4.87
C LEU A 84 12.58 -22.40 3.48
N PRO A 85 11.60 -21.54 3.14
CA PRO A 85 11.49 -20.93 1.80
C PRO A 85 12.76 -20.23 1.30
N ASN A 86 13.55 -19.67 2.21
CA ASN A 86 14.77 -18.91 1.89
C ASN A 86 16.06 -19.68 2.19
N SER A 87 15.99 -20.99 2.44
CA SER A 87 17.16 -21.84 2.73
C SER A 87 17.36 -22.90 1.65
N THR A 88 18.61 -23.04 1.20
CA THR A 88 19.02 -24.14 0.30
C THR A 88 19.32 -25.44 1.05
N LYS A 89 19.39 -25.38 2.39
CA LYS A 89 19.70 -26.51 3.26
C LYS A 89 18.49 -26.90 4.09
N ASN A 90 18.34 -28.21 4.28
CA ASN A 90 17.40 -28.73 5.25
C ASN A 90 17.88 -28.41 6.67
N CYS A 91 16.94 -28.15 7.57
CA CYS A 91 17.21 -27.96 8.98
C CYS A 91 16.27 -28.82 9.83
N ASN A 92 16.81 -29.37 10.92
CA ASN A 92 16.02 -30.11 11.90
C ASN A 92 15.42 -29.13 12.90
N VAL A 93 14.09 -29.04 12.90
CA VAL A 93 13.35 -28.12 13.77
C VAL A 93 12.56 -28.87 14.82
N ASN A 94 12.36 -28.21 15.97
CA ASN A 94 11.47 -28.72 17.00
C ASN A 94 10.01 -28.46 16.59
N VAL A 95 9.19 -29.50 16.69
CA VAL A 95 7.75 -29.46 16.46
C VAL A 95 7.04 -29.50 17.81
N TYR A 96 6.25 -28.47 18.06
CA TYR A 96 5.46 -28.30 19.28
C TYR A 96 3.98 -28.47 18.95
N ARG A 97 3.25 -29.13 19.85
CA ARG A 97 1.79 -29.16 19.80
C ARG A 97 1.24 -27.90 20.46
N ARG A 98 0.38 -27.15 19.77
CA ARG A 98 -0.19 -25.88 20.24
C ARG A 98 -0.83 -26.02 21.62
N GLU A 99 -1.52 -27.13 21.85
CA GLU A 99 -2.27 -27.44 23.06
C GLU A 99 -1.37 -27.57 24.30
N THR A 100 -0.07 -27.84 24.08
CA THR A 100 0.92 -28.01 25.17
C THR A 100 1.64 -26.72 25.56
N LEU A 101 1.39 -25.62 24.86
CA LEU A 101 2.06 -24.34 25.10
C LEU A 101 1.29 -23.47 26.10
N SER A 102 1.92 -23.21 27.24
CA SER A 102 1.38 -22.30 28.26
C SER A 102 1.61 -20.83 27.94
N ALA A 103 0.76 -19.94 28.45
CA ALA A 103 1.00 -18.50 28.42
C ALA A 103 2.39 -18.13 28.94
N GLY A 104 3.03 -17.15 28.31
CA GLY A 104 4.39 -16.71 28.60
C GLY A 104 5.49 -17.63 28.07
N LYS A 105 5.15 -18.79 27.47
CA LYS A 105 6.17 -19.64 26.85
C LYS A 105 6.81 -18.90 25.67
N VAL A 106 8.13 -18.93 25.66
CA VAL A 106 8.96 -18.37 24.58
C VAL A 106 9.60 -19.52 23.80
N ILE A 107 9.54 -19.43 22.47
CA ILE A 107 10.18 -20.36 21.53
C ILE A 107 10.98 -19.52 20.53
N ARG A 108 12.27 -19.84 20.37
CA ARG A 108 13.10 -19.23 19.32
C ARG A 108 13.00 -20.07 18.05
N GLY A 109 12.83 -19.42 16.91
CA GLY A 109 12.88 -20.09 15.62
C GLY A 109 14.30 -20.56 15.27
N PRO A 110 14.45 -21.54 14.36
CA PRO A 110 13.38 -22.14 13.56
C PRO A 110 12.61 -23.24 14.31
N ALA A 111 11.27 -23.20 14.26
CA ALA A 111 10.39 -24.15 14.92
C ALA A 111 9.04 -24.29 14.19
N ILE A 112 8.30 -25.37 14.45
CA ILE A 112 6.93 -25.57 13.96
C ILE A 112 5.98 -25.72 15.14
N ILE A 113 4.85 -25.04 15.08
CA ILE A 113 3.74 -25.23 16.00
C ILE A 113 2.58 -25.88 15.22
N GLU A 114 2.27 -27.14 15.54
CA GLU A 114 1.13 -27.86 14.98
C GLU A 114 -0.09 -27.67 15.87
N GLU A 115 -1.19 -27.32 15.24
CA GLU A 115 -2.54 -27.22 15.80
C GLU A 115 -3.45 -28.15 15.00
N GLY A 116 -4.56 -28.61 15.59
CA GLY A 116 -5.43 -29.61 14.96
C GLY A 116 -5.83 -29.33 13.50
N GLN A 117 -5.97 -28.05 13.11
CA GLN A 117 -6.30 -27.64 11.73
C GLN A 117 -5.35 -26.59 11.14
N SER A 118 -4.23 -26.29 11.80
CA SER A 118 -3.30 -25.25 11.34
C SER A 118 -1.86 -25.61 11.69
N THR A 119 -0.92 -25.09 10.92
CA THR A 119 0.50 -25.23 11.23
C THR A 119 1.15 -23.85 11.13
N THR A 120 1.67 -23.36 12.26
CA THR A 120 2.41 -22.11 12.31
C THR A 120 3.91 -22.40 12.19
N VAL A 121 4.55 -21.86 11.17
CA VAL A 121 6.01 -21.89 11.02
C VAL A 121 6.61 -20.69 11.74
N VAL A 122 7.58 -20.93 12.63
CA VAL A 122 8.35 -19.90 13.33
C VAL A 122 9.70 -19.79 12.62
N PRO A 123 9.93 -18.76 11.78
CA PRO A 123 11.13 -18.67 10.96
C PRO A 123 12.41 -18.41 11.78
N GLU A 124 13.57 -18.56 11.14
CA GLU A 124 14.85 -18.15 11.72
C GLU A 124 14.85 -16.66 12.12
N ASN A 125 15.65 -16.30 13.13
CA ASN A 125 15.73 -14.94 13.67
C ASN A 125 14.40 -14.36 14.16
N THR A 126 13.43 -15.22 14.48
CA THR A 126 12.19 -14.83 15.14
C THR A 126 12.07 -15.43 16.53
N LYS A 127 11.24 -14.81 17.35
CA LYS A 127 10.87 -15.26 18.68
C LYS A 127 9.36 -15.33 18.76
N LEU A 128 8.83 -16.52 18.99
CA LEU A 128 7.44 -16.72 19.31
C LEU A 128 7.24 -16.58 20.83
N THR A 129 6.22 -15.83 21.23
CA THR A 129 5.74 -15.71 22.61
C THR A 129 4.25 -16.01 22.67
N VAL A 130 3.84 -16.89 23.57
CA VAL A 130 2.42 -17.16 23.82
C VAL A 130 1.87 -16.05 24.71
N SER A 131 0.91 -15.28 24.21
CA SER A 131 0.28 -14.20 24.97
C SER A 131 -0.56 -14.76 26.14
N PRO A 132 -0.87 -13.94 27.16
CA PRO A 132 -1.76 -14.35 28.26
C PRO A 132 -3.14 -14.86 27.79
N GLN A 133 -3.60 -14.36 26.64
CA GLN A 133 -4.86 -14.74 25.98
C GLN A 133 -4.73 -16.00 25.12
N GLY A 134 -3.53 -16.58 24.99
CA GLY A 134 -3.27 -17.73 24.12
C GLY A 134 -3.04 -17.35 22.65
N GLY A 135 -2.83 -16.09 22.32
CA GLY A 135 -2.34 -15.71 21.00
C GLY A 135 -0.89 -16.15 20.81
N LEU A 136 -0.48 -16.40 19.56
CA LEU A 136 0.91 -16.58 19.20
C LEU A 136 1.44 -15.26 18.63
N VAL A 137 2.38 -14.63 19.33
CA VAL A 137 3.02 -13.38 18.89
C VAL A 137 4.41 -13.73 18.38
N ILE A 138 4.73 -13.37 17.14
CA ILE A 138 6.05 -13.63 16.53
C ILE A 138 6.76 -12.29 16.36
N ASP A 139 7.83 -12.11 17.13
CA ASP A 139 8.73 -10.96 17.04
C ASP A 139 9.90 -11.28 16.11
N ILE A 140 10.25 -10.34 15.23
CA ILE A 140 11.46 -10.43 14.40
C ILE A 140 12.63 -9.85 15.21
N LEU A 141 13.61 -10.69 15.57
CA LEU A 141 14.70 -10.33 16.49
C LEU A 141 15.77 -9.46 15.85
N ASP A 142 15.93 -9.52 14.53
CA ASP A 142 16.95 -8.77 13.80
C ASP A 142 16.35 -8.07 12.57
N THR A 143 15.67 -6.95 12.82
CA THR A 143 15.15 -6.08 11.75
C THR A 143 16.27 -5.42 10.93
N LYS A 144 17.49 -5.33 11.47
CA LYS A 144 18.66 -4.74 10.78
C LYS A 144 19.28 -5.69 9.76
N LYS A 145 19.18 -7.01 9.93
CA LYS A 145 19.54 -7.97 8.87
C LYS A 145 18.56 -7.94 7.70
N LEU A 146 17.28 -7.64 7.94
CA LEU A 146 16.29 -7.45 6.88
C LEU A 146 16.56 -6.21 6.02
N SER A 147 17.19 -5.18 6.60
CA SER A 147 17.62 -3.98 5.86
C SER A 147 18.91 -4.16 5.06
N LYS A 148 19.55 -5.34 5.13
CA LYS A 148 20.63 -5.63 4.20
C LYS A 148 19.97 -5.80 2.84
N LYS A 149 20.04 -4.76 1.99
CA LYS A 149 19.52 -4.70 0.62
C LYS A 149 19.70 -6.08 0.01
N LEU A 150 18.60 -6.84 -0.10
CA LEU A 150 18.64 -8.14 -0.73
C LEU A 150 19.15 -7.85 -2.14
N GLU A 151 20.29 -8.42 -2.53
CA GLU A 151 20.74 -8.29 -3.91
C GLU A 151 19.65 -8.94 -4.77
N THR A 152 18.98 -8.11 -5.56
CA THR A 152 17.91 -8.58 -6.41
C THR A 152 18.50 -9.41 -7.54
N ASP A 153 18.56 -10.71 -7.35
CA ASP A 153 18.95 -11.65 -8.40
C ASP A 153 17.83 -11.79 -9.44
N LEU A 154 18.03 -11.17 -10.61
CA LEU A 154 17.08 -11.23 -11.73
C LEU A 154 16.99 -12.63 -12.37
N ASN A 155 17.95 -13.52 -12.12
CA ASN A 155 17.88 -14.92 -12.58
C ASN A 155 17.02 -15.79 -11.67
N ASN A 156 16.63 -15.30 -10.50
CA ASN A 156 15.71 -15.99 -9.60
C ASN A 156 14.26 -15.63 -9.98
N PRO A 157 13.43 -16.58 -10.44
CA PRO A 157 12.06 -16.30 -10.86
C PRO A 157 11.20 -15.70 -9.75
N ILE A 158 11.48 -16.01 -8.47
CA ILE A 158 10.75 -15.44 -7.34
C ILE A 158 11.08 -13.95 -7.17
N HIS A 159 12.35 -13.58 -7.30
CA HIS A 159 12.76 -12.18 -7.18
C HIS A 159 12.24 -11.34 -8.34
N LEU A 160 12.27 -11.89 -9.56
CA LEU A 160 11.69 -11.25 -10.73
C LEU A 160 10.19 -11.00 -10.55
N GLU A 161 9.45 -12.00 -10.09
CA GLU A 161 8.01 -11.88 -9.83
C GLU A 161 7.70 -10.84 -8.74
N ILE A 162 8.51 -10.79 -7.68
CA ILE A 162 8.37 -9.78 -6.63
C ILE A 162 8.60 -8.38 -7.19
N LEU A 163 9.67 -8.17 -7.98
CA LEU A 163 9.93 -6.88 -8.62
C LEU A 163 8.81 -6.48 -9.57
N TRP A 164 8.31 -7.41 -10.37
CA TRP A 164 7.24 -7.17 -11.33
C TRP A 164 5.98 -6.68 -10.61
N ASN A 165 5.56 -7.37 -9.56
CA ASN A 165 4.40 -6.97 -8.75
C ASN A 165 4.63 -5.65 -8.02
N GLN A 166 5.86 -5.33 -7.59
CA GLN A 166 6.18 -4.04 -6.99
C GLN A 166 6.04 -2.89 -8.00
N LEU A 167 6.52 -3.08 -9.23
CA LEU A 167 6.38 -2.09 -10.31
C LEU A 167 4.92 -1.85 -10.66
N ILE A 168 4.11 -2.91 -10.82
CA ILE A 168 2.66 -2.79 -11.06
C ILE A 168 2.00 -2.03 -9.92
N SER A 169 2.27 -2.42 -8.67
CA SER A 169 1.69 -1.79 -7.49
C SER A 169 2.01 -0.29 -7.41
N ALA A 170 3.24 0.10 -7.72
CA ALA A 170 3.66 1.50 -7.71
C ALA A 170 2.91 2.33 -8.76
N VAL A 171 2.72 1.79 -9.97
CA VAL A 171 2.00 2.48 -11.04
C VAL A 171 0.50 2.53 -10.76
N ASP A 172 -0.08 1.46 -10.22
CA ASP A 172 -1.49 1.45 -9.80
C ASP A 172 -1.75 2.42 -8.65
N GLU A 173 -0.81 2.58 -7.71
CA GLU A 173 -0.93 3.58 -6.65
C GLU A 173 -0.85 5.02 -7.20
N ALA A 174 0.01 5.26 -8.20
CA ALA A 174 0.07 6.54 -8.90
C ALA A 174 -1.25 6.83 -9.65
N ALA A 175 -1.78 5.85 -10.37
CA ALA A 175 -3.06 5.96 -11.07
C ALA A 175 -4.23 6.21 -10.11
N ALA A 176 -4.29 5.47 -9.00
CA ALA A 176 -5.31 5.67 -7.98
C ALA A 176 -5.21 7.05 -7.31
N SER A 177 -3.99 7.58 -7.15
CA SER A 177 -3.77 8.93 -6.64
C SER A 177 -4.23 10.00 -7.64
N LEU A 178 -3.95 9.81 -8.93
CA LEU A 178 -4.45 10.67 -10.00
C LEU A 178 -5.98 10.68 -10.01
N LEU A 179 -6.61 9.51 -10.07
CA LEU A 179 -8.06 9.32 -10.06
C LEU A 179 -8.74 10.01 -8.88
N ARG A 180 -8.17 9.85 -7.68
CA ARG A 180 -8.64 10.50 -6.44
C ARG A 180 -8.61 12.02 -6.48
N SER A 181 -7.66 12.58 -7.22
CA SER A 181 -7.45 14.03 -7.35
C SER A 181 -8.15 14.65 -8.56
N ALA A 182 -8.68 13.81 -9.46
CA ALA A 182 -9.28 14.21 -10.71
C ALA A 182 -10.63 14.91 -10.49
N PHE A 183 -10.81 16.03 -11.19
CA PHE A 183 -12.09 16.75 -11.25
C PHE A 183 -12.94 16.33 -12.45
N SER A 184 -12.30 15.79 -13.49
CA SER A 184 -12.97 15.35 -14.70
C SER A 184 -13.75 14.07 -14.44
N THR A 185 -15.03 14.09 -14.81
CA THR A 185 -15.87 12.88 -14.84
C THR A 185 -15.37 11.88 -15.88
N VAL A 186 -14.76 12.33 -16.98
CA VAL A 186 -14.16 11.46 -18.01
C VAL A 186 -12.99 10.67 -17.41
N VAL A 187 -12.12 11.34 -16.64
CA VAL A 187 -11.03 10.66 -15.92
C VAL A 187 -11.57 9.78 -14.80
N ARG A 188 -12.53 10.28 -14.02
CA ARG A 188 -12.99 9.63 -12.77
C ARG A 188 -13.93 8.44 -12.99
N GLU A 189 -14.85 8.56 -13.94
CA GLU A 189 -15.89 7.55 -14.19
C GLU A 189 -15.53 6.67 -15.39
N SER A 190 -14.87 7.23 -16.40
CA SER A 190 -14.53 6.49 -17.64
C SER A 190 -13.10 5.97 -17.68
N TYR A 191 -12.28 6.29 -16.67
CA TYR A 191 -10.87 5.87 -16.59
C TYR A 191 -10.05 6.25 -17.84
N ASP A 192 -10.40 7.37 -18.48
CA ASP A 192 -9.71 7.87 -19.67
C ASP A 192 -8.42 8.62 -19.27
N PHE A 193 -7.47 7.87 -18.74
CA PHE A 193 -6.11 8.27 -18.41
C PHE A 193 -5.21 7.04 -18.33
N SER A 194 -3.91 7.25 -18.20
CA SER A 194 -2.96 6.18 -17.94
C SER A 194 -1.75 6.70 -17.17
N CYS A 195 -1.08 5.79 -16.46
CA CYS A 195 0.22 6.03 -15.86
C CYS A 195 1.17 4.96 -16.37
N VAL A 196 2.36 5.35 -16.82
CA VAL A 196 3.36 4.45 -17.38
C VAL A 196 4.73 4.78 -16.79
N VAL A 197 5.49 3.74 -16.46
CA VAL A 197 6.92 3.84 -16.15
C VAL A 197 7.69 3.38 -17.37
N THR A 198 8.72 4.14 -17.73
CA THR A 198 9.57 3.86 -18.89
C THR A 198 11.03 3.68 -18.47
N ASP A 199 11.81 3.02 -19.32
CA ASP A 199 13.27 3.02 -19.19
C ASP A 199 13.88 4.35 -19.65
N GLU A 200 15.20 4.49 -19.54
CA GLU A 200 15.95 5.69 -19.94
C GLU A 200 15.83 6.04 -21.43
N GLN A 201 15.40 5.08 -22.27
CA GLN A 201 15.19 5.24 -23.71
C GLN A 201 13.73 5.52 -24.05
N GLY A 202 12.85 5.63 -23.04
CA GLY A 202 11.41 5.86 -23.21
C GLY A 202 10.64 4.62 -23.65
N ASN A 203 11.18 3.40 -23.50
CA ASN A 203 10.40 2.17 -23.71
C ASN A 203 9.54 1.88 -22.47
N ALA A 204 8.28 1.50 -22.68
CA ALA A 204 7.37 1.15 -21.59
C ALA A 204 7.88 -0.09 -20.83
N LEU A 205 7.93 0.02 -19.50
CA LEU A 205 8.22 -1.10 -18.60
C LEU A 205 6.95 -1.64 -17.97
N VAL A 206 6.11 -0.76 -17.43
CA VAL A 206 4.85 -1.11 -16.77
C VAL A 206 3.83 0.02 -16.94
N GLN A 207 2.57 -0.34 -17.05
CA GLN A 207 1.45 0.59 -17.19
C GLN A 207 0.37 0.23 -16.17
N ALA A 208 -0.41 1.23 -15.74
CA ALA A 208 -1.51 1.03 -14.80
C ALA A 208 -2.51 -0.01 -15.31
N THR A 209 -2.99 -0.87 -14.42
CA THR A 209 -3.85 -2.01 -14.74
C THR A 209 -5.17 -1.58 -15.38
N ASP A 210 -5.80 -0.51 -14.87
CA ASP A 210 -7.08 0.01 -15.34
C ASP A 210 -6.95 1.09 -16.44
N SER A 211 -5.80 1.15 -17.11
CA SER A 211 -5.57 2.14 -18.18
C SER A 211 -6.23 1.74 -19.50
N ILE A 212 -6.60 2.74 -20.31
CA ILE A 212 -7.15 2.47 -21.63
C ILE A 212 -6.05 2.03 -22.63
N PRO A 213 -6.34 1.07 -23.54
CA PRO A 213 -5.34 0.52 -24.46
C PRO A 213 -4.71 1.53 -25.43
N SER A 214 -5.39 2.65 -25.71
CA SER A 214 -4.90 3.68 -26.64
C SER A 214 -3.58 4.33 -26.19
N PHE A 215 -3.26 4.27 -24.90
CA PHE A 215 -2.03 4.86 -24.35
C PHE A 215 -0.80 3.96 -24.43
N ILE A 216 -0.97 2.67 -24.72
CA ILE A 216 0.13 1.69 -24.74
C ILE A 216 1.20 2.08 -25.76
N GLY A 217 0.80 2.64 -26.90
CA GLY A 217 1.74 3.12 -27.92
C GLY A 217 2.10 4.61 -27.79
N THR A 218 1.12 5.45 -27.46
CA THR A 218 1.27 6.92 -27.55
C THR A 218 2.08 7.52 -26.41
N LEU A 219 1.94 7.02 -25.17
CA LEU A 219 2.71 7.55 -24.04
C LEU A 219 4.22 7.29 -24.16
N PRO A 220 4.68 6.06 -24.50
CA PRO A 220 6.10 5.82 -24.72
C PRO A 220 6.69 6.68 -25.84
N ASP A 221 5.96 6.87 -26.94
CA ASP A 221 6.39 7.74 -28.03
C ASP A 221 6.47 9.22 -27.62
N THR A 222 5.55 9.66 -26.75
CA THR A 222 5.58 10.99 -26.13
C THR A 222 6.83 11.14 -25.26
N VAL A 223 7.17 10.14 -24.44
CA VAL A 223 8.39 10.16 -23.61
C VAL A 223 9.64 10.20 -24.48
N LYS A 224 9.70 9.39 -25.54
CA LYS A 224 10.79 9.44 -26.53
C LYS A 224 10.92 10.80 -27.17
N HIS A 225 9.81 11.49 -27.43
CA HIS A 225 9.84 12.87 -27.90
C HIS A 225 10.46 13.82 -26.86
N PHE A 226 10.05 13.73 -25.59
CA PHE A 226 10.65 14.52 -24.52
C PHE A 226 12.15 14.27 -24.38
N ILE A 227 12.61 13.02 -24.40
CA ILE A 227 14.04 12.69 -24.31
C ILE A 227 14.83 13.30 -25.47
N ARG A 228 14.29 13.29 -26.69
CA ARG A 228 14.92 13.94 -27.86
C ARG A 228 15.00 15.46 -27.71
N ARG A 229 13.98 16.08 -27.10
CA ARG A 229 13.88 17.54 -26.97
C ARG A 229 14.64 18.08 -25.76
N PHE A 230 14.66 17.31 -24.68
CA PHE A 230 15.24 17.57 -23.37
C PHE A 230 16.08 16.35 -22.98
N PRO A 231 17.36 16.33 -23.39
CA PRO A 231 18.26 15.21 -23.08
C PRO A 231 18.36 14.95 -21.57
N SER A 232 18.57 13.69 -21.20
CA SER A 232 18.49 13.24 -19.81
C SER A 232 19.47 13.93 -18.86
N GLU A 233 20.57 14.46 -19.40
CA GLU A 233 21.63 15.19 -18.70
C GLU A 233 21.20 16.61 -18.33
N THR A 234 20.19 17.14 -19.01
CA THR A 234 19.63 18.48 -18.78
C THR A 234 18.48 18.49 -17.76
N LEU A 235 17.99 17.31 -17.37
CA LEU A 235 16.88 17.12 -16.44
C LEU A 235 17.38 16.86 -15.02
N PHE A 236 16.83 17.61 -14.06
CA PHE A 236 17.13 17.52 -12.64
C PHE A 236 15.96 16.90 -11.86
N PRO A 237 16.22 16.28 -10.68
CA PRO A 237 15.16 15.77 -9.82
C PRO A 237 14.13 16.86 -9.47
N GLY A 238 12.86 16.58 -9.74
CA GLY A 238 11.74 17.51 -9.53
C GLY A 238 11.26 18.23 -10.79
N ASP A 239 11.96 18.09 -11.93
CA ASP A 239 11.48 18.61 -13.20
C ASP A 239 10.19 17.89 -13.65
N ILE A 240 9.27 18.68 -14.21
CA ILE A 240 8.00 18.21 -14.74
C ILE A 240 7.87 18.66 -16.19
N LEU A 241 7.78 17.71 -17.11
CA LEU A 241 7.54 17.96 -18.53
C LEU A 241 6.06 17.74 -18.85
N ILE A 242 5.48 18.64 -19.64
CA ILE A 242 4.07 18.61 -20.03
C ILE A 242 3.97 18.95 -21.52
N THR A 243 3.13 18.22 -22.26
CA THR A 243 2.81 18.50 -23.66
C THR A 243 1.36 18.18 -23.95
N ASN A 244 0.76 18.93 -24.88
CA ASN A 244 -0.52 18.64 -25.52
C ASN A 244 -0.35 18.74 -27.05
N ASP A 245 0.86 18.52 -27.57
CA ASP A 245 1.10 18.54 -29.00
C ASP A 245 0.45 17.30 -29.64
N PRO A 246 -0.52 17.46 -30.56
CA PRO A 246 -1.25 16.33 -31.13
C PRO A 246 -0.39 15.47 -32.06
N HIS A 247 0.70 16.00 -32.60
CA HIS A 247 1.62 15.26 -33.47
C HIS A 247 2.68 14.50 -32.69
N MET A 248 3.05 15.01 -31.50
CA MET A 248 4.11 14.45 -30.67
C MET A 248 3.59 13.69 -29.44
N GLY A 249 2.29 13.83 -29.15
CA GLY A 249 1.55 13.21 -28.06
C GLY A 249 0.49 12.22 -28.54
N THR A 250 -0.79 12.52 -28.29
CA THR A 250 -1.89 11.53 -28.39
C THR A 250 -2.76 11.67 -29.64
N GLY A 251 -2.27 12.23 -30.74
CA GLY A 251 -2.91 12.13 -32.06
C GLY A 251 -4.17 12.97 -32.28
N HIS A 252 -4.61 13.76 -31.29
CA HIS A 252 -5.78 14.64 -31.40
C HIS A 252 -5.64 15.85 -30.45
N LEU A 253 -6.24 16.97 -30.85
CA LEU A 253 -6.24 18.21 -30.08
C LEU A 253 -7.47 18.23 -29.16
N LEU A 254 -7.35 17.82 -27.89
CA LEU A 254 -8.40 18.12 -26.92
C LEU A 254 -8.16 19.50 -26.29
N ILE A 255 -9.28 20.23 -26.19
CA ILE A 255 -9.44 21.64 -25.85
C ILE A 255 -9.61 21.74 -24.32
N PHE A 256 -8.81 22.59 -23.65
CA PHE A 256 -9.02 22.94 -22.24
C PHE A 256 -10.43 23.53 -22.01
N PRO A 257 -11.09 23.31 -20.85
CA PRO A 257 -10.47 23.12 -19.54
C PRO A 257 -10.97 21.87 -18.77
N PHE A 258 -10.07 21.26 -17.98
CA PHE A 258 -10.31 20.20 -16.97
C PHE A 258 -10.16 18.72 -17.35
N VAL A 259 -9.85 18.35 -18.59
CA VAL A 259 -9.53 16.96 -18.94
C VAL A 259 -8.06 16.87 -19.34
N ASP A 260 -7.19 16.68 -18.36
CA ASP A 260 -5.77 16.62 -18.63
C ASP A 260 -5.30 15.18 -18.83
N GLN A 261 -5.02 14.82 -20.08
CA GLN A 261 -3.97 13.87 -20.38
C GLN A 261 -2.63 14.53 -20.03
N PHE A 262 -2.25 14.49 -18.76
CA PHE A 262 -0.92 14.87 -18.32
C PHE A 262 0.04 13.69 -18.48
N SER A 263 0.93 13.76 -19.47
CA SER A 263 2.13 12.93 -19.46
C SER A 263 3.15 13.56 -18.51
N MET A 264 2.98 13.35 -17.20
CA MET A 264 3.95 13.79 -16.19
C MET A 264 5.13 12.81 -16.18
N VAL A 265 6.25 13.19 -16.79
CA VAL A 265 7.50 12.42 -16.70
C VAL A 265 8.29 12.96 -15.51
N GLN A 266 8.36 12.16 -14.44
CA GLN A 266 9.20 12.43 -13.29
C GLN A 266 10.39 11.47 -13.31
N LYS A 267 11.61 12.01 -13.33
CA LYS A 267 12.83 11.21 -13.16
C LYS A 267 12.88 10.70 -11.72
N LEU A 268 12.87 9.38 -11.54
CA LEU A 268 13.09 8.69 -10.26
C LEU A 268 14.56 8.77 -9.83
#